data_AF-A0A948T2N0-F1
#
_entry.id   AF-A0A948T2N0-F1
#
_cell.length_a   1.000
_cell.length_b   1.000
_cell.length_c   1.000
_cell.angle_alpha   90.00
_cell.angle_beta   90.00
_cell.angle_gamma   90.00
#
_symmetry.space_group_name_H-M   'P 1'
#
loop_
_entity.id
_entity.type
_entity.pdbx_description
1 polymer ?
#
loop_
_entity_poly.entity_id
_entity_poly.type
_entity_poly.pdbx_seq_one_letter_code
_entity_poly.pdbx_strand_id
1 'polypeptide(L)' 'MKDSYEDILHLPHHVSKTRKPMSMEDRAAQFSPFAALTGYDGVIKETARKAQEQQEEAEKGEEYHAE' A
#
# COMPACT_ATOMS: atom_id res chain seq x y z
N MET A 1 3.41 17.53 21.86
CA MET A 1 2.92 17.71 20.47
C MET A 1 1.41 17.76 20.58
N LYS A 2 0.77 18.82 20.09
CA LYS A 2 -0.70 18.93 20.14
C LYS A 2 -1.23 18.08 18.98
N ASP A 3 -2.07 17.10 19.27
CA ASP A 3 -2.60 16.18 18.26
C ASP A 3 -3.45 16.97 17.26
N SER A 4 -2.82 17.33 16.13
CA SER A 4 -3.25 18.40 15.22
C SER A 4 -4.47 18.04 14.35
N TYR A 5 -5.23 17.03 14.75
CA TYR A 5 -6.32 16.46 13.99
C TYR A 5 -7.51 16.00 14.86
N GLU A 6 -7.48 16.23 16.18
CA GLU A 6 -8.60 15.87 17.09
C GLU A 6 -9.94 16.47 16.64
N ASP A 7 -9.90 17.65 16.03
CA ASP A 7 -11.05 18.38 15.51
C ASP A 7 -11.66 17.77 14.23
N ILE A 8 -10.88 17.00 13.48
CA ILE A 8 -11.33 16.35 12.24
C ILE A 8 -11.46 14.82 12.34
N LEU A 9 -10.86 14.20 13.37
CA LEU A 9 -10.78 12.74 13.51
C LEU A 9 -12.15 12.05 13.53
N HIS A 10 -13.14 12.70 14.13
CA HIS A 10 -14.49 12.15 14.33
C HIS A 10 -15.54 12.71 13.36
N LEU A 11 -15.12 13.49 12.36
CA LEU A 11 -16.06 14.01 11.36
C LEU A 11 -16.58 12.88 10.46
N PRO A 12 -17.88 12.89 10.12
CA PRO A 12 -18.44 11.91 9.21
C PRO A 12 -17.77 12.00 7.85
N HIS A 13 -17.57 10.85 7.20
CA HIS A 13 -17.05 10.83 5.84
C HIS A 13 -18.00 11.57 4.89
N HIS A 14 -17.45 12.46 4.06
CA HIS A 14 -18.25 13.18 3.08
C HIS A 14 -18.84 12.23 2.03
N VAL A 15 -20.15 12.32 1.83
CA VAL A 15 -20.86 11.60 0.76
C VAL A 15 -21.43 12.62 -0.22
N SER A 16 -21.14 12.44 -1.51
CA SER A 16 -21.65 13.33 -2.56
C SER A 16 -23.18 13.29 -2.62
N LYS A 17 -23.81 14.47 -2.66
CA LYS A 17 -25.26 14.62 -2.79
C LYS A 17 -25.78 14.31 -4.20
N THR A 18 -24.92 14.42 -5.22
CA THR A 18 -25.32 14.34 -6.64
C THR A 18 -24.73 13.15 -7.37
N ARG A 19 -23.65 12.55 -6.86
CA ARG A 19 -22.99 11.39 -7.48
C ARG A 19 -23.17 10.17 -6.59
N LYS A 20 -23.81 9.13 -7.13
CA LYS A 20 -23.94 7.84 -6.45
C LYS A 20 -22.53 7.26 -6.21
N PRO A 21 -22.20 6.81 -5.00
CA PRO A 21 -20.97 6.09 -4.74
C PRO A 21 -20.90 4.78 -5.55
N MET A 22 -19.70 4.46 -6.03
CA MET A 22 -19.44 3.20 -6.70
C MET A 22 -19.59 2.02 -5.73
N SER A 23 -20.19 0.91 -6.18
CA SER A 23 -20.30 -0.33 -5.41
C SER A 23 -18.91 -0.91 -5.12
N MET A 24 -18.80 -1.80 -4.13
CA MET A 24 -17.51 -2.45 -3.83
C MET A 24 -17.03 -3.32 -5.00
N GLU A 25 -17.95 -3.95 -5.73
CA GLU A 25 -17.66 -4.77 -6.91
C GLU A 25 -17.12 -3.90 -8.06
N ASP A 26 -17.81 -2.81 -8.38
CA ASP A 26 -17.36 -1.86 -9.42
C ASP A 26 -16.00 -1.24 -9.06
N ARG A 27 -15.75 -0.98 -7.76
CA ARG A 27 -14.43 -0.53 -7.27
C ARG A 27 -13.36 -1.59 -7.52
N ALA A 28 -13.65 -2.86 -7.24
CA ALA A 28 -12.70 -3.95 -7.49
C ALA A 28 -12.43 -4.14 -8.99
N ALA A 29 -13.44 -3.96 -9.83
CA ALA A 29 -13.31 -4.08 -11.29
C ALA A 29 -12.30 -3.09 -11.89
N GLN A 30 -12.10 -1.90 -11.30
CA GLN A 30 -11.05 -0.95 -11.73
C GLN A 30 -9.65 -1.53 -11.66
N PHE A 31 -9.41 -2.45 -10.70
CA PHE A 31 -8.15 -3.14 -10.50
C PHE A 31 -8.13 -4.55 -11.13
N SER A 32 -9.23 -4.97 -11.76
CA SER A 32 -9.34 -6.24 -12.49
C SER A 32 -8.39 -6.41 -13.69
N PRO A 33 -7.89 -5.36 -14.38
CA PRO A 33 -6.98 -5.57 -15.53
C PRO A 33 -5.72 -6.38 -15.20
N PHE A 34 -5.26 -6.36 -13.94
CA PHE A 34 -4.13 -7.15 -13.49
C PHE A 34 -4.51 -8.57 -13.07
N ALA A 35 -5.79 -8.86 -12.84
CA ALA A 35 -6.25 -10.21 -12.49
C ALA A 35 -6.08 -11.21 -13.66
N ALA A 36 -6.02 -10.71 -14.90
CA ALA A 36 -5.76 -11.54 -16.08
C ALA A 36 -4.29 -11.96 -16.22
N LEU A 37 -3.36 -11.29 -15.51
CA LEU A 37 -1.94 -11.66 -15.46
C LEU A 37 -1.72 -12.82 -14.47
N THR A 38 -2.41 -13.94 -14.70
CA THR A 38 -2.07 -15.19 -14.02
C THR A 38 -0.64 -15.57 -14.41
N GLY A 39 0.22 -15.84 -13.42
CA GLY A 39 1.64 -16.19 -13.64
C GLY A 39 2.68 -15.15 -13.19
N TYR A 40 2.27 -13.94 -12.76
CA TYR A 40 3.20 -12.97 -12.15
C TYR A 40 3.54 -13.28 -10.69
N ASP A 41 2.89 -14.25 -10.05
CA ASP A 41 3.19 -14.67 -8.69
C ASP A 41 4.66 -15.03 -8.48
N GLY A 42 5.29 -15.64 -9.50
CA GLY A 42 6.72 -15.94 -9.48
C GLY A 42 7.59 -14.68 -9.45
N VAL A 43 7.26 -13.69 -10.29
CA VAL A 43 7.98 -12.41 -10.37
C VAL A 43 7.80 -11.59 -9.09
N ILE A 44 6.60 -11.58 -8.52
CA ILE A 44 6.33 -10.90 -7.24
C ILE A 44 7.14 -11.54 -6.12
N LYS A 45 7.17 -12.88 -6.02
CA LYS A 45 7.98 -13.60 -5.02
C LYS A 45 9.48 -13.34 -5.19
N GLU A 46 9.97 -13.34 -6.43
CA GLU A 46 11.37 -13.08 -6.75
C GLU A 46 11.79 -11.65 -6.37
N THR A 47 10.93 -10.68 -6.69
CA THR A 47 11.13 -9.27 -6.35
C THR A 47 11.11 -9.06 -4.84
N ALA A 48 10.19 -9.72 -4.12
CA ALA A 48 10.13 -9.66 -2.66
C ALA A 48 11.41 -10.21 -2.01
N ARG A 49 11.92 -11.35 -2.49
CA ARG A 49 13.19 -11.91 -2.00
C ARG A 49 14.36 -10.94 -2.20
N LYS A 50 14.51 -10.37 -3.40
CA LYS A 50 15.57 -9.37 -3.68
C LYS A 50 15.46 -8.13 -2.79
N ALA A 51 14.25 -7.65 -2.54
CA ALA A 51 14.03 -6.50 -1.67
C ALA A 51 14.43 -6.80 -0.22
N GLN A 52 14.11 -8.00 0.28
CA GLN A 52 14.55 -8.45 1.60
C GLN A 52 16.09 -8.54 1.69
N GLU A 53 16.74 -9.12 0.68
CA GLU A 53 18.22 -9.19 0.64
C GLU A 53 18.86 -7.79 0.64
N GLN A 54 18.33 -6.85 -0.13
CA GLN A 54 18.82 -5.47 -0.13
C GLN A 54 18.61 -4.77 1.23
N GLN A 55 17.49 -5.04 1.90
CA GLN A 55 17.23 -4.49 3.22
C GLN A 55 18.22 -5.05 4.25
N GLU A 56 18.46 -6.36 4.25
CA GLU A 56 19.44 -6.98 5.13
C GLU A 56 20.87 -6.50 4.87
N GLU A 57 21.24 -6.27 3.61
CA GLU A 57 22.54 -5.67 3.25
C GLU A 57 22.66 -4.22 3.71
N ALA A 58 21.59 -3.43 3.58
CA ALA A 58 21.55 -2.06 4.07
C ALA A 58 21.68 -2.01 5.61
N GLU A 59 20.94 -2.86 6.32
CA GLU A 59 21.00 -2.97 7.78
C GLU A 59 22.40 -3.37 8.26
N LYS A 60 23.05 -4.33 7.58
CA LYS A 60 24.45 -4.70 7.87
C LYS A 60 25.42 -3.55 7.61
N GLY A 61 25.25 -2.83 6.50
CA GLY A 61 26.09 -1.67 6.18
C GLY A 61 25.99 -0.56 7.23
N GLU A 62 24.80 -0.34 7.79
CA GLU A 62 24.59 0.59 8.90
C GLU A 62 25.24 0.09 10.20
N GLU A 63 25.21 -1.22 10.48
CA GLU A 63 25.88 -1.83 11.63
C GLU A 63 27.42 -1.70 11.56
N TYR A 64 28.03 -1.95 10.38
CA TYR A 64 29.48 -1.78 10.18
C TYR A 64 29.97 -0.33 10.24
N HIS A 65 29.07 0.64 10.04
CA HIS A 65 29.39 2.07 10.14
C HIS A 65 29.08 2.66 11.53
N ALA A 66 28.49 1.89 12.43
CA ALA A 66 28.17 2.28 13.80
C ALA A 66 29.24 1.88 14.85
N GLU A 67 30.29 1.16 14.44
CA GLU A 67 31.54 0.91 15.21
C GLU A 67 32.66 1.88 14.82
#